data_AF-A0A2E0X2V0-F1
#
_entry.id   AF-A0A2E0X2V0-F1
#
_cell.length_a   1.000
_cell.length_b   1.000
_cell.length_c   1.000
_cell.angle_alpha   90.00
_cell.angle_beta   90.00
_cell.angle_gamma   90.00
#
_symmetry.space_group_name_H-M   'P 1'
#
loop_
_entity.id
_entity.type
_entity.pdbx_description
1 polymer ?
#
loop_
_entity_poly.entity_id
_entity_poly.type
_entity_poly.pdbx_seq_one_letter_code
_entity_poly.pdbx_strand_id
1 'polypeptide(L)'
;MGLSWCYSTLAIALLPIAASAGERIADTSTATSECSPAADDTREIPLKRVWALDMPGTQSVRRIDWVRPQDSMVDPIRAKLRKSKLSQLPPGFVVRGTGREALKNVYRVLVRGEDPLASHSDANELSIVFLARLSSRYVHLKEVKVSTSDHKVCLTYTLVTHETQELTEHFAIIPVGVLPEGRYEVSFSLATPKELSGIEAKKYREYASRVVPKGFSFAIAD
;
A
#
# COMPACT_ATOMS: atom_id res chain seq x y z
N MET A 1 49.39 -34.00 -17.71
CA MET A 1 48.92 -34.62 -16.45
C MET A 1 47.91 -33.68 -15.81
N GLY A 2 46.64 -33.96 -15.58
CA GLY A 2 45.71 -34.99 -16.03
C GLY A 2 44.31 -34.37 -15.88
N LEU A 3 43.54 -34.30 -16.96
CA LEU A 3 42.20 -33.71 -16.99
C LEU A 3 41.18 -34.79 -16.62
N SER A 4 40.60 -34.70 -15.41
CA SER A 4 39.52 -35.57 -14.96
C SER A 4 38.18 -34.95 -15.35
N TRP A 5 37.52 -35.55 -16.34
CA TRP A 5 36.17 -35.19 -16.76
C TRP A 5 35.16 -36.07 -16.02
N CYS A 6 34.43 -35.49 -15.06
CA CYS A 6 33.30 -36.16 -14.42
C CYS A 6 32.03 -35.89 -15.25
N TYR A 7 31.54 -36.93 -15.92
CA TYR A 7 30.23 -36.94 -16.55
C TYR A 7 29.15 -37.03 -15.48
N SER A 8 28.38 -35.95 -15.29
CA SER A 8 27.18 -35.97 -14.45
C SER A 8 25.99 -36.42 -15.30
N THR A 9 25.50 -37.62 -14.99
CA THR A 9 24.30 -38.24 -15.56
C THR A 9 23.06 -37.43 -15.17
N LEU A 10 22.39 -36.83 -16.15
CA LEU A 10 21.14 -36.10 -15.96
C LEU A 10 19.98 -37.10 -15.93
N ALA A 11 19.41 -37.37 -14.75
CA ALA A 11 18.19 -38.16 -14.63
C ALA A 11 16.97 -37.26 -14.85
N ILE A 12 16.29 -37.45 -15.98
CA ILE A 12 15.02 -36.77 -16.30
C ILE A 12 13.89 -37.54 -15.61
N ALA A 13 13.41 -37.01 -14.49
CA ALA A 13 12.22 -37.53 -13.81
C ALA A 13 10.96 -36.99 -14.51
N LEU A 14 10.23 -37.88 -15.19
CA LEU A 14 8.90 -37.62 -15.74
C LEU A 14 7.88 -37.59 -14.60
N LEU A 15 7.38 -36.40 -14.26
CA LEU A 15 6.26 -36.25 -13.31
C LEU A 15 4.91 -36.37 -14.05
N PRO A 16 3.90 -37.00 -13.42
CA PRO A 16 2.57 -37.15 -14.00
C PRO A 16 1.83 -35.82 -14.06
N ILE A 17 1.22 -35.54 -15.21
CA ILE A 17 0.36 -34.39 -15.47
C ILE A 17 -0.98 -34.63 -14.76
N ALA A 18 -1.19 -34.00 -13.61
CA ALA A 18 -2.49 -33.98 -12.94
C ALA A 18 -3.44 -32.99 -13.65
N ALA A 19 -4.56 -33.50 -14.16
CA ALA A 19 -5.63 -32.70 -14.76
C ALA A 19 -6.27 -31.79 -13.70
N SER A 20 -6.08 -30.48 -13.86
CA SER A 20 -6.69 -29.43 -13.04
C SER A 20 -8.18 -29.30 -13.38
N ALA A 21 -9.03 -29.48 -12.36
CA ALA A 21 -10.45 -29.21 -12.44
C ALA A 21 -10.70 -27.71 -12.61
N GLY A 22 -11.55 -27.35 -13.57
CA GLY A 22 -11.89 -25.97 -13.91
C GLY A 22 -12.60 -25.26 -12.76
N GLU A 23 -11.88 -24.35 -12.12
CA GLU A 23 -12.42 -23.45 -11.10
C GLU A 23 -13.24 -22.35 -11.78
N ARG A 24 -14.55 -22.34 -11.52
CA ARG A 24 -15.47 -21.29 -11.99
C ARG A 24 -15.09 -19.97 -11.31
N ILE A 25 -14.51 -19.06 -12.09
CA ILE A 25 -14.27 -17.68 -11.67
C ILE A 25 -15.64 -17.01 -11.51
N ALA A 26 -16.07 -16.83 -10.26
CA ALA A 26 -17.25 -16.05 -9.95
C ALA A 26 -16.97 -14.58 -10.29
N ASP A 27 -17.73 -14.04 -11.25
CA ASP A 27 -17.76 -12.63 -11.59
C ASP A 27 -18.15 -11.81 -10.34
N THR A 28 -17.13 -11.37 -9.62
CA THR A 28 -17.31 -10.53 -8.43
C THR A 28 -17.53 -9.11 -8.94
N SER A 29 -18.81 -8.77 -9.13
CA SER A 29 -19.28 -7.43 -9.46
C SER A 29 -18.55 -6.40 -8.60
N THR A 30 -17.67 -5.63 -9.25
CA THR A 30 -16.88 -4.57 -8.63
C THR A 30 -17.77 -3.36 -8.43
N ALA A 31 -18.75 -3.46 -7.53
CA ALA A 31 -19.42 -2.28 -7.00
C ALA A 31 -18.32 -1.39 -6.39
N THR A 32 -18.16 -0.19 -6.93
CA THR A 32 -17.38 0.88 -6.29
C THR A 32 -18.05 1.17 -4.95
N SER A 33 -17.70 0.40 -3.92
CA SER A 33 -18.21 0.56 -2.58
C SER A 33 -17.77 1.93 -2.10
N GLU A 34 -18.74 2.83 -1.93
CA GLU A 34 -18.49 4.12 -1.31
C GLU A 34 -17.91 3.88 0.08
N CYS A 35 -16.82 4.58 0.37
CA CYS A 35 -16.06 4.43 1.61
C CYS A 35 -16.78 5.16 2.74
N SER A 36 -17.95 4.66 3.13
CA SER A 36 -18.75 5.22 4.22
C SER A 36 -18.99 4.13 5.27
N PRO A 37 -18.14 4.03 6.31
CA PRO A 37 -18.41 3.12 7.42
C PRO A 37 -19.65 3.54 8.22
N ALA A 38 -20.22 2.61 9.00
CA ALA A 38 -21.28 2.92 9.94
C ALA A 38 -20.77 3.87 11.04
N ALA A 39 -21.60 4.83 11.44
CA ALA A 39 -21.16 5.97 12.27
C ALA A 39 -20.77 5.59 13.71
N ASP A 40 -21.40 4.55 14.28
CA ASP A 40 -21.40 4.31 15.73
C ASP A 40 -20.04 3.83 16.29
N ASP A 41 -19.11 3.39 15.44
CA ASP A 41 -17.76 2.94 15.85
C ASP A 41 -16.66 3.38 14.86
N THR A 42 -16.90 4.49 14.17
CA THR A 42 -15.90 5.08 13.27
C THR A 42 -15.05 6.10 14.01
N ARG A 43 -13.74 5.89 14.03
CA ARG A 43 -12.77 6.90 14.47
C ARG A 43 -11.99 7.47 13.31
N GLU A 44 -11.80 8.78 13.34
CA GLU A 44 -10.91 9.48 12.40
C GLU A 44 -9.47 9.48 12.94
N ILE A 45 -8.50 9.17 12.08
CA ILE A 45 -7.07 9.32 12.39
C ILE A 45 -6.64 10.71 11.92
N PRO A 46 -6.27 11.63 12.83
CA PRO A 46 -5.84 12.96 12.42
C PRO A 46 -4.62 12.88 11.49
N LEU A 47 -4.64 13.61 10.38
CA LEU A 47 -3.53 13.61 9.41
C LEU A 47 -2.18 14.00 10.05
N LYS A 48 -2.21 14.84 11.10
CA LYS A 48 -1.02 15.18 11.90
C LYS A 48 -0.39 14.00 12.63
N ARG A 49 -1.01 12.82 12.69
CA ARG A 49 -0.43 11.57 13.22
C ARG A 49 0.16 10.67 12.14
N VAL A 50 -0.12 10.96 10.86
CA VAL A 50 0.36 10.18 9.72
C VAL A 50 1.77 10.63 9.34
N TRP A 51 2.67 9.69 9.06
CA TRP A 51 4.02 9.97 8.56
C TRP A 51 4.04 9.78 7.04
N ALA A 52 4.29 10.82 6.26
CA ALA A 52 4.29 10.71 4.80
C ALA A 52 5.49 11.40 4.13
N LEU A 53 5.76 10.98 2.91
CA LEU A 53 6.69 11.64 2.00
C LEU A 53 5.93 12.69 1.19
N ASP A 54 6.22 13.96 1.48
CA ASP A 54 5.77 15.13 0.72
C ASP A 54 4.24 15.22 0.53
N MET A 55 3.47 14.90 1.60
CA MET A 55 2.01 15.09 1.65
C MET A 55 1.64 16.18 2.65
N PRO A 56 1.00 17.30 2.23
CA PRO A 56 0.56 18.36 3.12
C PRO A 56 -0.40 17.88 4.22
N GLY A 57 -0.30 18.50 5.40
CA GLY A 57 -1.12 18.16 6.57
C GLY A 57 -0.66 16.94 7.36
N THR A 58 0.36 16.21 6.88
CA THR A 58 0.96 15.05 7.55
C THR A 58 2.32 15.40 8.17
N GLN A 59 2.88 14.49 8.97
CA GLN A 59 4.25 14.60 9.44
C GLN A 59 5.23 14.10 8.38
N SER A 60 6.35 14.79 8.19
CA SER A 60 7.38 14.30 7.25
C SER A 60 8.04 13.02 7.77
N VAL A 61 8.01 11.96 6.97
CA VAL A 61 8.69 10.69 7.24
C VAL A 61 10.20 10.86 7.41
N ARG A 62 10.80 11.90 6.81
CA ARG A 62 12.23 12.21 6.98
C ARG A 62 12.62 12.54 8.42
N ARG A 63 11.66 12.98 9.26
CA ARG A 63 11.92 13.27 10.69
C ARG A 63 12.17 12.01 11.52
N ILE A 64 11.56 10.88 11.14
CA ILE A 64 11.78 9.59 11.80
C ILE A 64 12.89 8.76 11.14
N ASP A 65 13.37 9.20 9.98
CA ASP A 65 14.50 8.62 9.26
C ASP A 65 15.85 9.26 9.64
N TRP A 66 15.93 9.94 10.79
CA TRP A 66 17.12 10.67 11.27
C TRP A 66 18.25 9.71 11.75
N VAL A 67 18.62 8.75 10.89
CA VAL A 67 19.88 7.99 10.77
C VAL A 67 21.06 8.93 10.48
N ARG A 68 22.32 8.48 10.59
CA ARG A 68 23.40 8.99 9.74
C ARG A 68 22.95 8.87 8.27
N PRO A 69 23.40 9.74 7.34
CA PRO A 69 22.95 9.70 5.94
C PRO A 69 23.00 8.32 5.27
N GLN A 70 24.01 7.53 5.62
CA GLN A 70 24.23 6.16 5.12
C GLN A 70 23.21 5.12 5.61
N ASP A 71 22.39 5.45 6.61
CA ASP A 71 21.36 4.57 7.18
C ASP A 71 19.92 5.03 6.81
N SER A 72 19.77 5.97 5.88
CA SER A 72 18.45 6.43 5.42
C SER A 72 17.67 5.29 4.79
N MET A 73 16.45 5.07 5.28
CA MET A 73 15.50 4.12 4.71
C MET A 73 14.58 4.78 3.68
N VAL A 74 14.35 6.10 3.79
CA VAL A 74 13.44 6.83 2.90
C VAL A 74 13.95 6.88 1.47
N ASP A 75 15.24 7.17 1.27
CA ASP A 75 15.77 7.35 -0.09
C ASP A 75 15.80 6.04 -0.91
N PRO A 76 16.17 4.87 -0.35
CA PRO A 76 16.00 3.59 -1.04
C PRO A 76 14.53 3.23 -1.34
N ILE A 77 13.61 3.52 -0.41
CA ILE A 77 12.16 3.33 -0.65
C ILE A 77 11.73 4.21 -1.83
N ARG A 78 12.10 5.49 -1.82
CA ARG A 78 11.82 6.44 -2.91
C ARG A 78 12.37 5.96 -4.24
N ALA A 79 13.62 5.51 -4.27
CA ALA A 79 14.25 4.94 -5.46
C ALA A 79 13.53 3.69 -5.97
N LYS A 80 13.06 2.82 -5.08
CA LYS A 80 12.26 1.64 -5.42
C LYS A 80 10.91 2.02 -6.04
N LEU A 81 10.18 2.96 -5.43
CA LEU A 81 8.89 3.43 -5.93
C LEU A 81 9.02 4.04 -7.34
N ARG A 82 10.10 4.80 -7.58
CA ARG A 82 10.39 5.39 -8.89
C ARG A 82 10.68 4.35 -9.98
N LYS A 83 11.42 3.30 -9.65
CA LYS A 83 11.85 2.27 -10.62
C LYS A 83 10.78 1.21 -10.91
N SER A 84 9.79 1.03 -10.04
CA SER A 84 8.86 -0.09 -10.12
C SER A 84 7.58 0.21 -10.93
N LYS A 85 7.08 -0.79 -11.66
CA LYS A 85 5.74 -0.73 -12.28
C LYS A 85 4.64 -0.93 -11.21
N LEU A 86 3.41 -0.44 -11.43
CA LEU A 86 2.31 -0.58 -10.44
C LEU A 86 2.05 -2.04 -10.14
N SER A 87 2.03 -2.84 -11.21
CA SER A 87 1.83 -4.28 -11.16
C SER A 87 2.91 -5.04 -10.40
N GLN A 88 4.02 -4.39 -10.04
CA GLN A 88 5.13 -4.96 -9.28
C GLN A 88 5.13 -4.47 -7.82
N LEU A 89 4.32 -3.49 -7.48
CA LEU A 89 4.17 -2.99 -6.12
C LEU A 89 2.91 -3.61 -5.50
N PRO A 90 2.93 -3.89 -4.19
CA PRO A 90 1.71 -4.27 -3.50
C PRO A 90 0.69 -3.12 -3.58
N PRO A 91 -0.61 -3.41 -3.49
CA PRO A 91 -1.66 -2.40 -3.42
C PRO A 91 -1.58 -1.47 -2.19
N GLY A 92 -0.68 -1.78 -1.27
CA GLY A 92 -0.66 -1.34 0.10
C GLY A 92 -0.47 -2.58 0.96
N PHE A 93 -0.10 -2.39 2.22
CA PHE A 93 0.08 -3.49 3.15
C PHE A 93 0.08 -2.96 4.59
N VAL A 94 0.03 -3.88 5.54
CA VAL A 94 0.14 -3.57 6.97
C VAL A 94 1.51 -3.96 7.47
N VAL A 95 2.06 -3.14 8.36
CA VAL A 95 3.29 -3.42 9.09
C VAL A 95 3.08 -3.29 10.59
N ARG A 96 3.89 -4.01 11.35
CA ARG A 96 3.95 -3.85 12.81
C ARG A 96 4.68 -2.57 13.20
N GLY A 97 4.31 -2.03 14.35
CA GLY A 97 4.87 -0.85 14.98
C GLY A 97 4.31 0.46 14.44
N THR A 98 4.83 1.55 14.99
CA THR A 98 4.53 2.93 14.58
C THR A 98 5.82 3.70 14.32
N GLY A 99 5.70 4.86 13.67
CA GLY A 99 6.83 5.76 13.41
C GLY A 99 8.02 5.06 12.74
N ARG A 100 9.19 5.10 13.39
CA ARG A 100 10.44 4.57 12.83
C ARG A 100 10.46 3.05 12.70
N GLU A 101 9.84 2.33 13.63
CA GLU A 101 9.75 0.87 13.54
C GLU A 101 8.93 0.46 12.31
N ALA A 102 7.78 1.10 12.11
CA ALA A 102 6.97 0.91 10.91
C ALA A 102 7.79 1.21 9.64
N LEU A 103 8.55 2.33 9.62
CA LEU A 103 9.41 2.68 8.48
C LEU A 103 10.46 1.59 8.17
N LYS A 104 11.07 0.99 9.20
CA LYS A 104 11.99 -0.15 9.04
C LYS A 104 11.29 -1.35 8.40
N ASN A 105 10.06 -1.65 8.81
CA ASN A 105 9.28 -2.73 8.23
C ASN A 105 8.82 -2.42 6.79
N VAL A 106 8.50 -1.16 6.48
CA VAL A 106 8.25 -0.72 5.09
C VAL A 106 9.49 -0.94 4.21
N TYR A 107 10.68 -0.59 4.72
CA TYR A 107 11.94 -0.80 4.01
C TYR A 107 12.18 -2.29 3.70
N ARG A 108 11.93 -3.18 4.66
CA ARG A 108 12.06 -4.63 4.48
C ARG A 108 11.18 -5.14 3.35
N VAL A 109 9.90 -4.75 3.33
CA VAL A 109 8.96 -5.19 2.29
C VAL A 109 9.35 -4.61 0.92
N LEU A 110 9.50 -3.29 0.81
CA LEU A 110 9.68 -2.65 -0.50
C LEU A 110 11.09 -2.81 -1.07
N VAL A 111 12.12 -2.69 -0.23
CA VAL A 111 13.51 -2.63 -0.68
C VAL A 111 14.17 -4.00 -0.60
N ARG A 112 13.96 -4.75 0.48
CA ARG A 112 14.53 -6.11 0.64
C ARG A 112 13.67 -7.20 0.00
N GLY A 113 12.46 -6.87 -0.43
CA GLY A 113 11.57 -7.82 -1.12
C GLY A 113 11.01 -8.89 -0.19
N GLU A 114 10.88 -8.59 1.11
CA GLU A 114 10.17 -9.46 2.03
C GLU A 114 8.66 -9.40 1.76
N ASP A 115 7.96 -10.53 1.92
CA ASP A 115 6.52 -10.56 1.76
C ASP A 115 5.81 -9.84 2.92
N PRO A 116 4.81 -8.99 2.65
CA PRO A 116 4.00 -8.41 3.71
C PRO A 116 3.20 -9.51 4.41
N LEU A 117 3.09 -9.43 5.73
CA LEU A 117 2.27 -10.36 6.49
C LEU A 117 0.79 -10.17 6.12
N ALA A 118 0.10 -11.26 5.81
CA ALA A 118 -1.33 -11.24 5.55
C ALA A 118 -2.16 -11.29 6.84
N SER A 119 -1.56 -11.73 7.95
CA SER A 119 -2.17 -11.87 9.26
C SER A 119 -1.26 -11.31 10.35
N HIS A 120 -1.86 -10.65 11.34
CA HIS A 120 -1.20 -10.01 12.47
C HIS A 120 -1.91 -10.40 13.76
N SER A 121 -1.18 -10.43 14.88
CA SER A 121 -1.80 -10.60 16.20
C SER A 121 -2.38 -9.29 16.71
N ASP A 122 -3.50 -9.40 17.43
CA ASP A 122 -4.28 -8.33 18.07
C ASP A 122 -3.44 -7.47 19.04
N ALA A 123 -2.41 -8.03 19.67
CA ALA A 123 -1.58 -7.34 20.64
C ALA A 123 -0.60 -6.31 20.03
N ASN A 124 -0.49 -6.25 18.70
CA ASN A 124 0.51 -5.40 18.04
C ASN A 124 -0.08 -4.04 17.68
N GLU A 125 0.69 -2.96 17.90
CA GLU A 125 0.42 -1.71 17.20
C GLU A 125 0.67 -1.92 15.70
N LEU A 126 -0.29 -1.52 14.87
CA LEU A 126 -0.20 -1.65 13.42
C LEU A 126 -0.19 -0.29 12.73
N SER A 127 0.45 -0.27 11.56
CA SER A 127 0.40 0.84 10.63
C SER A 127 0.05 0.36 9.23
N ILE A 128 -0.84 1.07 8.55
CA ILE A 128 -1.14 0.87 7.14
C ILE A 128 -0.14 1.65 6.30
N VAL A 129 0.35 1.02 5.23
CA VAL A 129 1.22 1.63 4.24
C VAL A 129 0.39 1.99 3.01
N PHE A 130 0.20 3.28 2.80
CA PHE A 130 -0.39 3.82 1.59
C PHE A 130 0.71 4.17 0.58
N LEU A 131 0.58 3.69 -0.66
CA LEU A 131 1.54 3.93 -1.73
C LEU A 131 0.85 4.68 -2.87
N ALA A 132 1.51 5.71 -3.39
CA ALA A 132 1.14 6.35 -4.64
C ALA A 132 2.34 6.41 -5.58
N ARG A 133 2.10 6.04 -6.83
CA ARG A 133 3.16 5.96 -7.83
C ARG A 133 3.64 7.32 -8.29
N LEU A 134 4.76 7.26 -9.01
CA LEU A 134 5.26 8.32 -9.84
C LEU A 134 4.16 8.92 -10.72
N SER A 135 3.82 10.17 -10.48
CA SER A 135 2.70 10.90 -11.09
C SER A 135 3.11 12.35 -11.35
N SER A 136 2.54 12.99 -12.38
CA SER A 136 2.70 14.43 -12.61
C SER A 136 1.79 15.30 -11.72
N ARG A 137 1.17 14.68 -10.72
CA ARG A 137 0.25 15.28 -9.76
C ARG A 137 0.61 14.80 -8.37
N TYR A 138 0.61 15.72 -7.41
CA TYR A 138 0.72 15.42 -5.99
C TYR A 138 -0.48 14.61 -5.51
N VAL A 139 -0.22 13.66 -4.63
CA VAL A 139 -1.25 12.90 -3.93
C VAL A 139 -1.37 13.43 -2.52
N HIS A 140 -2.51 14.03 -2.19
CA HIS A 140 -2.78 14.54 -0.85
C HIS A 140 -3.80 13.67 -0.16
N LEU A 141 -3.45 13.11 1.01
CA LEU A 141 -4.43 12.52 1.90
C LEU A 141 -5.36 13.62 2.44
N LYS A 142 -6.66 13.31 2.46
CA LYS A 142 -7.70 14.21 2.97
C LYS A 142 -8.30 13.71 4.27
N GLU A 143 -8.50 12.41 4.36
CA GLU A 143 -9.16 11.80 5.52
C GLU A 143 -8.70 10.35 5.67
N VAL A 144 -8.62 9.88 6.91
CA VAL A 144 -8.43 8.48 7.25
C VAL A 144 -9.43 8.11 8.33
N LYS A 145 -10.28 7.12 8.06
CA LYS A 145 -11.31 6.61 8.98
C LYS A 145 -11.11 5.11 9.21
N VAL A 146 -11.24 4.69 10.45
CA VAL A 146 -11.21 3.27 10.85
C VAL A 146 -12.54 2.95 11.52
N SER A 147 -13.25 1.96 11.00
CA SER A 147 -14.44 1.36 11.62
C SER A 147 -14.07 -0.02 12.13
N THR A 148 -14.10 -0.18 13.45
CA THR A 148 -13.78 -1.45 14.10
C THR A 148 -14.95 -2.44 14.03
N SER A 149 -16.20 -1.95 14.05
CA SER A 149 -17.40 -2.77 13.87
C SER A 149 -17.55 -3.36 12.46
N ASP A 150 -17.21 -2.59 11.41
CA ASP A 150 -17.31 -3.06 10.01
C ASP A 150 -16.02 -3.71 9.51
N HIS A 151 -14.96 -3.72 10.33
CA HIS A 151 -13.60 -4.06 9.94
C HIS A 151 -13.16 -3.34 8.66
N LYS A 152 -13.31 -2.01 8.63
CA LYS A 152 -12.99 -1.20 7.44
C LYS A 152 -12.02 -0.07 7.76
N VAL A 153 -11.09 0.17 6.84
CA VAL A 153 -10.23 1.35 6.85
C VAL A 153 -10.38 2.11 5.54
N CYS A 154 -10.85 3.35 5.66
CA CYS A 154 -11.16 4.24 4.57
C CYS A 154 -10.13 5.36 4.47
N LEU A 155 -9.45 5.46 3.33
CA LEU A 155 -8.55 6.58 3.05
C LEU A 155 -9.08 7.39 1.89
N THR A 156 -9.39 8.66 2.15
CA THR A 156 -9.78 9.60 1.12
C THR A 156 -8.56 10.41 0.69
N TYR A 157 -8.33 10.51 -0.63
CA TYR A 157 -7.22 11.28 -1.19
C TYR A 157 -7.68 12.17 -2.35
N THR A 158 -6.86 13.15 -2.72
CA THR A 158 -7.06 13.94 -3.94
C THR A 158 -5.76 14.07 -4.71
N LEU A 159 -5.87 14.34 -6.01
CA LEU A 159 -4.75 14.63 -6.89
C LEU A 159 -4.69 16.11 -7.22
N VAL A 160 -3.57 16.74 -6.92
CA VAL A 160 -3.32 18.17 -7.16
C VAL A 160 -2.26 18.32 -8.24
N THR A 161 -2.52 19.15 -9.25
CA THR A 161 -1.55 19.44 -10.32
C THR A 161 -0.34 20.19 -9.78
N HIS A 162 0.85 19.83 -10.25
CA HIS A 162 2.06 20.61 -9.98
C HIS A 162 2.32 21.61 -11.11
N GLU A 163 2.95 22.75 -10.79
CA GLU A 163 3.35 23.75 -11.77
C GLU A 163 4.58 23.33 -12.56
N THR A 164 5.53 22.60 -11.95
CA THR A 164 6.85 22.33 -12.55
C THR A 164 6.93 21.08 -13.44
N GLN A 165 5.81 20.42 -13.73
CA GLN A 165 5.74 19.14 -14.49
C GLN A 165 6.60 17.98 -13.90
N GLU A 166 7.15 18.15 -12.70
CA GLU A 166 7.90 17.10 -12.03
C GLU A 166 7.06 15.85 -11.75
N LEU A 167 7.73 14.71 -11.83
CA LEU A 167 7.16 13.43 -11.45
C LEU A 167 7.48 13.16 -9.98
N THR A 168 6.44 12.96 -9.17
CA THR A 168 6.57 12.79 -7.73
C THR A 168 6.07 11.42 -7.30
N GLU A 169 6.75 10.83 -6.33
CA GLU A 169 6.33 9.59 -5.67
C GLU A 169 5.93 9.89 -4.24
N HIS A 170 4.90 9.22 -3.73
CA HIS A 170 4.44 9.45 -2.37
C HIS A 170 4.15 8.14 -1.66
N PHE A 171 4.39 8.12 -0.36
CA PHE A 171 3.90 7.07 0.51
C PHE A 171 3.57 7.64 1.87
N ALA A 172 2.72 6.94 2.61
CA ALA A 172 2.37 7.29 3.98
C ALA A 172 2.32 6.04 4.86
N ILE A 173 2.73 6.22 6.12
CA ILE A 173 2.62 5.26 7.22
C ILE A 173 1.55 5.81 8.15
N ILE A 174 0.43 5.12 8.19
CA ILE A 174 -0.80 5.54 8.85
C ILE A 174 -0.97 4.69 10.11
N PRO A 175 -0.68 5.23 11.31
CA PRO A 175 -0.79 4.45 12.54
C PRO A 175 -2.26 4.17 12.83
N VAL A 176 -2.65 2.90 12.75
CA VAL A 176 -3.99 2.44 13.13
C VAL A 176 -4.01 1.94 14.57
N GLY A 177 -2.85 1.63 15.17
CA GLY A 177 -2.77 1.14 16.55
C GLY A 177 -3.22 -0.32 16.65
N VAL A 178 -3.73 -0.70 17.81
CA VAL A 178 -4.30 -2.04 18.05
C VAL A 178 -5.69 -2.13 17.42
N LEU A 179 -5.96 -3.25 16.76
CA LEU A 179 -7.25 -3.56 16.14
C LEU A 179 -7.79 -4.86 16.74
N PRO A 180 -9.11 -4.98 17.00
CA PRO A 180 -9.70 -6.24 17.40
C PRO A 180 -9.56 -7.30 16.31
N GLU A 181 -9.74 -8.56 16.68
CA GLU A 181 -9.76 -9.68 15.75
C GLU A 181 -10.77 -9.45 14.61
N GLY A 182 -10.41 -9.91 13.42
CA GLY A 182 -11.26 -9.78 12.25
C GLY A 182 -10.50 -9.54 10.95
N ARG A 183 -11.23 -9.62 9.84
CA ARG A 183 -10.69 -9.37 8.50
C ARG A 183 -10.98 -7.94 8.10
N TYR A 184 -9.94 -7.12 8.04
CA TYR A 184 -10.05 -5.72 7.67
C TYR A 184 -9.96 -5.52 6.15
N GLU A 185 -10.87 -4.72 5.61
CA GLU A 185 -10.82 -4.20 4.25
C GLU A 185 -10.28 -2.76 4.25
N VAL A 186 -9.25 -2.50 3.46
CA VAL A 186 -8.68 -1.18 3.25
C VAL A 186 -9.08 -0.69 1.87
N SER A 187 -9.80 0.42 1.82
CA SER A 187 -10.29 1.02 0.58
C SER A 187 -9.83 2.46 0.40
N PHE A 188 -9.56 2.84 -0.85
CA PHE A 188 -9.11 4.16 -1.22
C PHE A 188 -10.18 4.88 -2.04
N SER A 189 -10.58 6.06 -1.60
CA SER A 189 -11.59 6.89 -2.26
C SER A 189 -10.96 8.18 -2.79
N LEU A 190 -11.32 8.53 -4.02
CA LEU A 190 -10.88 9.77 -4.65
C LEU A 190 -11.88 10.89 -4.33
N ALA A 191 -11.43 11.90 -3.58
CA ALA A 191 -12.12 13.18 -3.45
C ALA A 191 -12.03 13.92 -4.79
N THR A 192 -13.12 13.86 -5.55
CA THR A 192 -13.25 14.56 -6.83
C THR A 192 -13.48 16.05 -6.55
N PRO A 193 -12.67 16.96 -7.13
CA PRO A 193 -12.92 18.40 -7.04
C PRO A 193 -14.33 18.75 -7.52
N LYS A 194 -15.02 19.65 -6.82
CA LYS A 194 -16.43 20.00 -7.10
C LYS A 194 -16.61 20.63 -8.48
N GLU A 195 -15.55 21.24 -8.99
CA GLU A 195 -15.51 21.93 -10.27
C GLU A 195 -15.48 20.97 -11.46
N LEU A 196 -15.06 19.70 -11.25
CA LEU A 196 -14.99 18.71 -12.31
C LEU A 196 -16.33 17.99 -12.47
N SER A 197 -16.86 17.98 -13.69
CA SER A 197 -18.08 17.25 -14.03
C SER A 197 -17.95 16.45 -15.34
N GLY A 198 -18.88 15.54 -15.58
CA GLY A 198 -18.97 14.77 -16.82
C GLY A 198 -17.67 14.06 -17.22
N ILE A 199 -17.15 14.43 -18.40
CA ILE A 199 -15.98 13.78 -19.03
C ILE A 199 -14.70 14.05 -18.23
N GLU A 200 -14.53 15.25 -17.67
CA GLU A 200 -13.32 15.61 -16.93
C GLU A 200 -13.20 14.82 -15.63
N ALA A 201 -14.29 14.68 -14.89
CA ALA A 201 -14.37 13.84 -13.69
C ALA A 201 -14.08 12.37 -14.02
N LYS A 202 -14.54 11.87 -15.19
CA LYS A 202 -14.20 10.51 -15.65
C LYS A 202 -12.70 10.36 -15.94
N LYS A 203 -12.10 11.26 -16.70
CA LYS A 203 -10.66 11.26 -17.00
C LYS A 203 -9.82 11.37 -15.73
N TYR A 204 -10.27 12.16 -14.77
CA TYR A 204 -9.62 12.33 -13.47
C TYR A 204 -9.63 11.02 -12.66
N ARG A 205 -10.77 10.32 -12.59
CA ARG A 205 -10.88 9.00 -11.94
C ARG A 205 -10.02 7.93 -12.63
N GLU A 206 -10.05 7.91 -13.96
CA GLU A 206 -9.22 6.98 -14.75
C GLU A 206 -7.73 7.24 -14.52
N TYR A 207 -7.30 8.50 -14.50
CA TYR A 207 -5.94 8.87 -14.11
C TYR A 207 -5.62 8.42 -12.68
N ALA A 208 -6.50 8.67 -11.72
CA ALA A 208 -6.29 8.29 -10.32
C ALA A 208 -6.10 6.78 -10.13
N SER A 209 -6.86 5.95 -10.86
CA SER A 209 -6.73 4.48 -10.81
C SER A 209 -5.38 3.94 -11.29
N ARG A 210 -4.59 4.76 -12.01
CA ARG A 210 -3.23 4.43 -12.46
C ARG A 210 -2.15 4.87 -11.47
N VAL A 211 -2.48 5.82 -10.60
CA VAL A 211 -1.56 6.42 -9.62
C VAL A 211 -1.66 5.73 -8.27
N VAL A 212 -2.89 5.51 -7.80
CA VAL A 212 -3.17 4.85 -6.53
C VAL A 212 -3.65 3.43 -6.83
N PRO A 213 -3.07 2.40 -6.18
CA PRO A 213 -3.52 1.03 -6.32
C PRO A 213 -4.98 0.82 -5.90
N LYS A 214 -5.49 -0.39 -6.14
CA LYS A 214 -6.77 -0.84 -5.56
C LYS A 214 -6.64 -1.05 -4.05
N GLY A 215 -7.76 -1.11 -3.36
CA GLY A 215 -7.82 -1.53 -1.96
C GLY A 215 -7.29 -2.95 -1.74
N PHE A 216 -7.08 -3.32 -0.49
CA PHE A 216 -6.56 -4.63 -0.08
C PHE A 216 -7.17 -5.07 1.24
N SER A 217 -6.90 -6.30 1.68
CA SER A 217 -7.38 -6.80 2.97
C SER A 217 -6.27 -7.46 3.77
N PHE A 218 -6.43 -7.50 5.08
CA PHE A 218 -5.55 -8.22 6.01
C PHE A 218 -6.38 -8.78 7.17
N ALA A 219 -5.80 -9.71 7.94
CA ALA A 219 -6.47 -10.32 9.08
C ALA A 219 -5.77 -9.97 10.40
N ILE A 220 -6.56 -9.81 11.46
CA ILE A 220 -6.13 -9.87 12.85
C ILE A 220 -6.60 -11.22 13.42
N ALA A 221 -5.68 -12.00 13.97
CA ALA A 221 -5.94 -13.29 14.61
C ALA A 221 -4.95 -13.53 15.77
N ASP A 222 -5.42 -14.14 16.84
CA ASP A 222 -4.61 -14.56 18.01
C ASP A 222 -3.40 -15.45 17.66
#